data_AF-A0A382K3E6-F1
#
_entry.id   AF-A0A382K3E6-F1
#
_cell.length_a   1.000
_cell.length_b   1.000
_cell.length_c   1.000
_cell.angle_alpha   90.00
_cell.angle_beta   90.00
_cell.angle_gamma   90.00
#
_symmetry.space_group_name_H-M   'P 1'
#
loop_
_entity.id
_entity.type
_entity.pdbx_description
1 polymer ?
#
loop_
_entity_poly.entity_id
_entity_poly.type
_entity_poly.pdbx_seq_one_letter_code
_entity_poly.pdbx_strand_id
1 'polypeptide(L)'
;MPKVHAYLYGNKSPSLVISDIPSKTQTVAIIVDDPDAKNVPKKMGGQGKVWTHWTMWNIVPFGADLPEHPFTIPGDFHDKRSRL
;
A
#
# COMPACT_ATOMS: atom_id res chain seq x y z
N MET A 1 -7.68 10.96 6.43
CA MET A 1 -8.25 9.67 5.99
C MET A 1 -9.76 9.64 6.26
N PRO A 2 -10.62 9.41 5.24
CA PRO A 2 -12.06 9.19 5.43
C PRO A 2 -12.37 8.07 6.44
N LYS A 3 -13.48 8.19 7.18
CA LYS A 3 -13.85 7.23 8.24
C LYS A 3 -13.97 5.80 7.74
N VAL A 4 -14.43 5.57 6.52
CA VAL A 4 -14.54 4.21 5.93
C VAL A 4 -13.21 3.44 5.92
N HIS A 5 -12.08 4.14 5.95
CA HIS A 5 -10.73 3.53 5.96
C HIS A 5 -10.13 3.39 7.35
N ALA A 6 -10.82 3.88 8.40
CA ALA A 6 -10.33 3.79 9.77
C ALA A 6 -10.73 2.46 10.43
N TYR A 7 -9.87 2.00 11.33
CA TYR A 7 -9.99 0.71 12.03
C TYR A 7 -11.35 0.49 12.71
N LEU A 8 -11.87 1.49 13.43
CA LEU A 8 -13.14 1.39 14.18
C LEU A 8 -14.39 1.52 13.30
N TYR A 9 -14.24 1.64 11.99
CA TYR A 9 -15.33 1.89 11.06
C TYR A 9 -15.33 0.83 9.97
N GLY A 10 -14.99 1.18 8.73
CA GLY A 10 -15.00 0.23 7.62
C GLY A 10 -13.72 -0.61 7.53
N ASN A 11 -12.60 -0.10 8.04
CA ASN A 11 -11.26 -0.70 7.91
C ASN A 11 -10.94 -1.15 6.46
N LYS A 12 -11.49 -0.45 5.46
CA LYS A 12 -11.29 -0.76 4.05
C LYS A 12 -10.05 -0.07 3.53
N SER A 13 -9.28 -0.72 2.65
CA SER A 13 -8.19 -0.01 2.00
C SER A 13 -8.71 1.02 0.98
N PRO A 14 -8.25 2.29 0.98
CA PRO A 14 -8.47 3.20 -0.14
C PRO A 14 -8.02 2.63 -1.49
N SER A 15 -8.77 2.97 -2.53
CA SER A 15 -8.27 2.85 -3.90
C SER A 15 -7.12 3.85 -4.10
N LEU A 16 -6.08 3.43 -4.81
CA LEU A 16 -4.93 4.25 -5.14
C LEU A 16 -4.80 4.36 -6.65
N VAL A 17 -4.47 5.56 -7.13
CA VAL A 17 -4.13 5.81 -8.53
C VAL A 17 -2.68 6.27 -8.56
N ILE A 18 -1.86 5.59 -9.33
CA ILE A 18 -0.44 5.87 -9.48
C ILE A 18 -0.21 6.26 -10.95
N SER A 19 0.23 7.49 -11.18
CA SER A 19 0.57 8.02 -12.50
C SER A 19 2.08 8.15 -12.67
N ASP A 20 2.51 8.48 -13.88
CA ASP A 20 3.90 8.85 -14.20
C ASP A 20 4.93 7.78 -13.80
N ILE A 21 4.52 6.51 -13.93
CA ILE A 21 5.39 5.37 -13.64
C ILE A 21 6.53 5.36 -14.68
N PRO A 22 7.81 5.32 -14.26
CA PRO A 22 8.92 5.31 -15.19
C PRO A 22 8.82 4.16 -16.20
N SER A 23 9.17 4.44 -17.45
CA SER A 23 9.24 3.41 -18.50
C SER A 23 10.12 2.25 -18.05
N LYS A 24 9.73 1.01 -18.37
CA LYS A 24 10.43 -0.23 -17.98
C LYS A 24 10.34 -0.59 -16.49
N THR A 25 9.49 0.07 -15.69
CA THR A 25 9.15 -0.40 -14.34
C THR A 25 8.54 -1.80 -14.42
N GLN A 26 9.18 -2.79 -13.81
CA GLN A 26 8.70 -4.18 -13.83
C GLN A 26 7.63 -4.42 -12.76
N THR A 27 7.85 -3.90 -11.56
CA THR A 27 6.94 -4.04 -10.43
C THR A 27 6.97 -2.79 -9.55
N VAL A 28 5.89 -2.58 -8.82
CA VAL A 28 5.72 -1.54 -7.81
C VAL A 28 5.55 -2.20 -6.44
N ALA A 29 6.09 -1.55 -5.41
CA ALA A 29 5.83 -1.86 -4.02
C ALA A 29 5.18 -0.66 -3.33
N ILE A 30 4.31 -0.94 -2.35
CA ILE A 30 3.60 0.05 -1.55
C ILE A 30 3.81 -0.27 -0.08
N ILE A 31 4.26 0.72 0.66
CA ILE A 31 4.44 0.69 2.10
C ILE A 31 3.67 1.89 2.66
N VAL A 32 2.75 1.62 3.59
CA VAL A 32 1.98 2.67 4.27
C VAL A 32 2.36 2.65 5.74
N ASP A 33 3.13 3.65 6.13
CA ASP A 33 3.69 3.79 7.47
C ASP A 33 3.01 4.93 8.24
N ASP A 34 2.74 4.69 9.52
CA ASP A 34 2.36 5.72 10.51
C ASP A 34 3.53 5.96 11.47
N PRO A 35 4.36 7.00 11.23
CA PRO A 35 5.46 7.35 12.12
C PRO A 35 4.99 8.00 13.42
N ASP A 36 3.73 8.43 13.51
CA ASP A 36 3.14 9.08 14.69
C ASP A 36 2.51 8.05 15.66
N ALA A 37 2.60 6.76 15.34
CA ALA A 37 2.04 5.68 16.13
C ALA A 37 2.65 5.61 17.54
N LYS A 38 1.89 6.09 18.53
CA LYS A 38 2.35 6.15 19.93
C LYS A 38 2.43 4.79 20.62
N ASN A 39 1.64 3.83 20.15
CA ASN A 39 1.41 2.54 20.82
C ASN A 39 1.90 1.34 20.01
N VAL A 40 3.08 1.44 19.39
CA VAL A 40 3.67 0.26 18.72
C VAL A 40 4.20 -0.73 19.78
N PRO A 41 3.86 -2.04 19.67
CA PRO A 41 4.27 -3.07 20.61
C PRO A 41 5.79 -3.10 20.78
N LYS A 42 6.27 -3.03 22.04
CA LYS A 42 7.71 -3.06 22.37
C LYS A 42 8.45 -4.30 21.86
N LYS A 43 7.72 -5.38 21.54
CA LYS A 43 8.26 -6.65 21.04
C LYS A 43 8.55 -6.64 19.52
N MET A 44 8.10 -5.62 18.78
CA MET A 44 8.16 -5.55 17.31
C MET A 44 9.36 -4.74 16.78
N GLY A 45 10.39 -4.49 17.60
CA GLY A 45 11.60 -3.77 17.15
C GLY A 45 11.76 -2.38 17.77
N GLY A 46 13.01 -1.97 17.92
CA GLY A 46 13.47 -0.95 18.85
C GLY A 46 13.10 0.50 18.55
N GLN A 47 13.63 1.37 19.40
CA GLN A 47 13.41 2.82 19.51
C GLN A 47 13.18 3.55 18.15
N GLY A 48 12.04 4.24 18.01
CA GLY A 48 11.62 4.93 16.77
C GLY A 48 10.47 4.22 16.06
N LYS A 49 9.34 4.04 16.73
CA LYS A 49 8.36 3.01 16.39
C LYS A 49 7.34 3.47 15.35
N VAL A 50 7.66 3.26 14.08
CA VAL A 50 6.70 3.38 12.98
C VAL A 50 5.75 2.18 13.00
N TRP A 51 4.45 2.41 12.76
CA TRP A 51 3.49 1.33 12.51
C TRP A 51 3.26 1.17 11.01
N THR A 52 3.69 0.06 10.43
CA THR A 52 3.38 -0.26 9.04
C THR A 52 1.96 -0.82 8.94
N HIS A 53 1.06 -0.04 8.35
CA HIS A 53 -0.32 -0.46 8.10
C HIS A 53 -0.38 -1.50 7.00
N TRP A 54 0.30 -1.28 5.87
CA TRP A 54 0.32 -2.21 4.74
C TRP A 54 1.70 -2.35 4.12
N THR A 55 1.95 -3.57 3.65
CA THR A 55 3.09 -3.91 2.79
C THR A 55 2.57 -4.73 1.63
N MET A 56 2.74 -4.22 0.41
CA MET A 56 2.33 -4.88 -0.82
C MET A 56 3.49 -4.79 -1.81
N TRP A 57 3.77 -5.87 -2.52
CA TRP A 57 4.86 -5.93 -3.49
C TRP A 57 4.47 -6.79 -4.68
N ASN A 58 5.34 -6.87 -5.69
CA ASN A 58 5.10 -7.58 -6.95
C ASN A 58 3.84 -7.10 -7.70
N ILE A 59 3.46 -5.83 -7.53
CA ILE A 59 2.35 -5.24 -8.25
C ILE A 59 2.84 -4.94 -9.65
N VAL A 60 2.29 -5.62 -10.66
CA VAL A 60 2.64 -5.36 -12.07
C VAL A 60 1.81 -4.16 -12.53
N PRO A 61 2.44 -3.00 -12.82
CA PRO A 61 1.71 -1.86 -13.38
C PRO A 61 1.25 -2.21 -14.80
N PHE A 62 -0.06 -2.28 -15.00
CA PHE A 62 -0.63 -2.46 -16.33
C PHE A 62 -0.33 -1.20 -17.16
N GLY A 63 0.38 -1.35 -18.29
CA GLY A 63 0.77 -0.21 -19.12
C GLY A 63 2.08 0.48 -18.72
N ALA A 64 3.04 -0.20 -18.07
CA ALA A 64 4.38 0.37 -17.84
C ALA A 64 5.13 0.83 -19.11
N ASP A 65 4.71 0.35 -20.28
CA ASP A 65 5.21 0.80 -21.58
C ASP A 65 4.42 1.99 -22.15
N LEU A 66 3.36 2.44 -21.47
CA LEU A 66 2.47 3.55 -21.83
C LEU A 66 2.45 4.57 -20.66
N PRO A 67 3.45 5.46 -20.59
CA PRO A 67 3.69 6.34 -19.43
C PRO A 67 2.51 7.28 -19.11
N GLU A 68 1.63 7.55 -20.07
CA GLU A 68 0.44 8.39 -19.92
C GLU A 68 -0.76 7.71 -19.23
N HIS A 69 -0.73 6.39 -19.02
CA HIS A 69 -1.86 5.67 -18.42
C HIS A 69 -1.68 5.42 -16.93
N PRO A 70 -2.55 5.99 -16.06
CA PRO A 70 -2.45 5.78 -14.63
C PRO A 70 -2.88 4.35 -14.27
N PHE A 71 -2.09 3.72 -13.42
CA PHE A 71 -2.39 2.42 -12.86
C PHE A 71 -3.26 2.56 -11.60
N THR A 72 -4.37 1.82 -11.55
CA THR A 72 -5.29 1.87 -10.40
C THR A 72 -5.21 0.59 -9.58
N ILE A 73 -5.00 0.74 -8.28
CA ILE A 73 -5.15 -0.32 -7.29
C ILE A 73 -6.51 -0.14 -6.63
N PRO A 74 -7.45 -1.09 -6.80
CA PRO A 74 -8.76 -0.98 -6.18
C PRO A 74 -8.65 -1.08 -4.66
N GLY A 75 -9.57 -0.44 -3.95
CA GLY A 75 -9.76 -0.66 -2.53
C GLY A 75 -10.02 -2.14 -2.22
N ASP A 76 -9.60 -2.56 -1.03
CA ASP A 76 -9.61 -3.93 -0.51
C ASP A 76 -8.81 -4.95 -1.35
N PHE A 77 -7.91 -4.47 -2.22
CA PHE A 77 -7.02 -5.34 -3.00
C PHE A 77 -6.16 -6.21 -2.08
N HIS A 78 -6.43 -7.51 -2.13
CA HIS A 78 -5.56 -8.55 -1.60
C HIS A 78 -4.87 -9.23 -2.77
N ASP A 79 -3.54 -9.39 -2.67
CA ASP A 79 -2.81 -10.21 -3.63
C ASP A 79 -3.35 -11.65 -3.58
N LYS A 80 -4.15 -12.03 -4.58
CA LYS A 80 -4.70 -13.40 -4.69
C LYS A 80 -3.62 -14.44 -4.99
N ARG A 81 -2.38 -14.03 -5.26
CA ARG A 81 -1.24 -14.93 -5.52
C ARG A 81 -0.42 -15.24 -4.27
N SER A 82 -0.76 -14.67 -3.10
CA SER A 82 -0.05 -14.94 -1.85
C SER A 82 -0.57 -16.18 -1.08
N ARG A 83 -1.49 -16.97 -1.64
CA ARG A 83 -1.87 -18.27 -1.08
C ARG A 83 -0.89 -19.34 -1.58
N LEU A 84 0.23 -19.47 -0.86
CA LEU A 84 0.94 -20.74 -0.74
C LEU A 84 0.28 -21.58 0.35
#